data_AF-A0A2E0EL33-F1
#
_entry.id   AF-A0A2E0EL33-F1
#
_cell.length_a   1.000
_cell.length_b   1.000
_cell.length_c   1.000
_cell.angle_alpha   90.00
_cell.angle_beta   90.00
_cell.angle_gamma   90.00
#
_symmetry.space_group_name_H-M   'P 1'
#
loop_
_entity.id
_entity.type
_entity.pdbx_description
1 polymer ?
#
loop_
_entity_poly.entity_id
_entity_poly.type
_entity_poly.pdbx_seq_one_letter_code
_entity_poly.pdbx_strand_id
1 'polypeptide(L)'
;MEFPTITWSKPQYDDKLYGLKIKSKSDLENLDGYYALDFSFAETVPGIASCFNTDADHNKFSKIKYVKNPGSYFYSSKLQIDWAEFEKTEFHLSICAKNIKVNNCYTNIRYDIDCESLEIHNCIPSDTELAKDTVKENPYGKVRANHSRYSRFTIRCSNQKYQINYFKSDWFRLGITGDPKMKYYEGLPLLEGNGNGLSEAERYKNIESVKLHASRFYHELAKNMELVENNCPFDYSHQNPLVLMSVVQNMIDQSLKAAESKIANLESKNVNLEYKISQLTARIRDCEPEKVIHKIDLDELQIVISKLKKVNIPDRQLLMVDIREFLLNSTSF
;
A
#
# COMPACT_ATOMS: atom_id res chain seq x y z
N MET A 1 15.40 -10.12 -21.97
CA MET A 1 15.89 -8.78 -21.59
C MET A 1 16.80 -8.93 -20.37
N GLU A 2 17.91 -8.20 -20.26
CA GLU A 2 18.79 -8.27 -19.09
C GLU A 2 18.62 -7.01 -18.22
N PHE A 3 18.22 -7.22 -16.96
CA PHE A 3 18.10 -6.14 -15.98
C PHE A 3 19.46 -5.76 -15.40
N PRO A 4 19.71 -4.47 -15.11
CA PRO A 4 20.94 -4.05 -14.47
C PRO A 4 21.07 -4.64 -13.06
N THR A 5 22.29 -5.00 -12.67
CA THR A 5 22.58 -5.47 -11.31
C THR A 5 22.84 -4.28 -10.39
N ILE A 6 21.95 -4.09 -9.40
CA ILE A 6 22.02 -2.98 -8.44
C ILE A 6 22.71 -3.37 -7.14
N THR A 7 23.67 -2.56 -6.71
CA THR A 7 24.27 -2.69 -5.37
C THR A 7 23.56 -1.76 -4.39
N TRP A 8 22.89 -2.31 -3.38
CA TRP A 8 22.13 -1.52 -2.40
C TRP A 8 22.98 -1.07 -1.21
N SER A 9 24.02 -0.29 -1.47
CA SER A 9 24.93 0.24 -0.46
C SER A 9 25.33 1.69 -0.77
N LYS A 10 26.10 2.31 0.12
CA LYS A 10 26.67 3.64 -0.13
C LYS A 10 27.61 3.59 -1.34
N PRO A 11 27.61 4.62 -2.20
CA PRO A 11 28.51 4.74 -3.32
C PRO A 11 29.96 4.72 -2.85
N GLN A 12 30.77 3.98 -3.59
CA GLN A 12 32.22 3.94 -3.45
C GLN A 12 32.84 4.19 -4.82
N TYR A 13 34.16 4.42 -4.83
CA TYR A 13 34.89 4.52 -6.08
C TYR A 13 35.18 3.12 -6.64
N ASP A 14 34.14 2.47 -7.12
CA ASP A 14 34.22 1.25 -7.93
C ASP A 14 33.22 1.33 -9.10
N ASP A 15 33.36 0.45 -10.10
CA ASP A 15 32.52 0.47 -11.30
C ASP A 15 31.09 -0.08 -11.07
N LYS A 16 30.64 -0.14 -9.82
CA LYS A 16 29.31 -0.65 -9.51
C LYS A 16 28.29 0.46 -9.61
N LEU A 17 27.11 0.04 -10.05
CA LEU A 17 25.96 0.89 -10.04
C LEU A 17 25.30 0.78 -8.64
N TYR A 18 25.30 1.89 -7.89
CA TYR A 18 24.74 2.00 -6.51
C TYR A 18 23.28 2.47 -6.40
N GLY A 19 22.47 1.69 -5.68
CA GLY A 19 21.10 1.99 -5.37
C GLY A 19 20.89 2.46 -3.93
N LEU A 20 19.96 3.38 -3.75
CA LEU A 20 19.56 3.90 -2.46
C LEU A 20 18.25 3.26 -2.00
N LYS A 21 18.26 2.63 -0.82
CA LYS A 21 17.04 2.17 -0.13
C LYS A 21 16.43 3.33 0.65
N ILE A 22 15.25 3.77 0.24
CA ILE A 22 14.60 4.94 0.80
C ILE A 22 13.79 4.53 2.03
N LYS A 23 14.03 5.21 3.15
CA LYS A 23 13.29 5.04 4.41
C LYS A 23 12.57 6.31 4.83
N SER A 24 13.05 7.45 4.38
CA SER A 24 12.61 8.77 4.81
C SER A 24 12.84 9.83 3.74
N LYS A 25 12.27 11.03 3.93
CA LYS A 25 12.47 12.16 3.02
C LYS A 25 13.94 12.60 2.95
N SER A 26 14.69 12.54 4.06
CA SER A 26 16.08 12.98 4.11
C SER A 26 17.02 12.14 3.25
N ASP A 27 16.67 10.87 2.98
CA ASP A 27 17.45 10.02 2.07
C ASP A 27 17.50 10.63 0.65
N LEU A 28 16.46 11.37 0.26
CA LEU A 28 16.38 12.03 -1.04
C LEU A 28 17.11 13.37 -1.10
N GLU A 29 17.73 13.84 -0.02
CA GLU A 29 18.41 15.14 0.02
C GLU A 29 19.74 15.12 -0.75
N ASN A 30 20.49 14.02 -0.66
CA ASN A 30 21.76 13.81 -1.37
C ASN A 30 21.76 12.50 -2.17
N LEU A 31 21.59 12.63 -3.48
CA LEU A 31 21.52 11.51 -4.43
C LEU A 31 22.81 11.29 -5.22
N ASP A 32 23.90 12.01 -4.90
CA ASP A 32 25.11 11.91 -5.69
C ASP A 32 25.74 10.51 -5.57
N GLY A 33 26.22 9.99 -6.70
CA GLY A 33 26.72 8.61 -6.81
C GLY A 33 25.65 7.52 -6.88
N TYR A 34 24.35 7.84 -6.71
CA TYR A 34 23.26 6.87 -6.86
C TYR A 34 22.60 6.96 -8.25
N TYR A 35 22.17 5.81 -8.78
CA TYR A 35 21.46 5.69 -10.07
C TYR A 35 20.13 4.92 -9.96
N ALA A 36 19.87 4.33 -8.79
CA ALA A 36 18.70 3.51 -8.51
C ALA A 36 18.05 3.90 -7.19
N LEU A 37 16.73 3.87 -7.13
CA LEU A 37 15.94 4.13 -5.92
C LEU A 37 15.05 2.92 -5.60
N ASP A 38 15.03 2.48 -4.34
CA ASP A 38 14.17 1.41 -3.85
C ASP A 38 13.21 1.95 -2.78
N PHE A 39 11.92 1.92 -3.13
CA PHE A 39 10.82 2.41 -2.30
C PHE A 39 10.11 1.30 -1.51
N SER A 40 10.61 0.06 -1.53
CA SER A 40 9.98 -1.07 -0.85
C SER A 40 9.79 -0.86 0.66
N PHE A 41 10.56 0.04 1.27
CA PHE A 41 10.49 0.38 2.69
C PHE A 41 9.73 1.70 2.96
N ALA A 42 9.29 2.39 1.92
CA ALA A 42 8.79 3.75 1.96
C ALA A 42 7.25 3.85 1.83
N GLU A 43 6.54 2.73 1.73
CA GLU A 43 5.14 2.59 1.28
C GLU A 43 4.07 3.43 2.03
N THR A 44 4.42 4.23 3.05
CA THR A 44 3.43 4.96 3.88
C THR A 44 3.81 6.39 4.28
N VAL A 45 4.77 7.06 3.64
CA VAL A 45 5.16 8.43 4.05
C VAL A 45 4.63 9.49 3.06
N PRO A 46 3.54 10.22 3.39
CA PRO A 46 3.06 11.37 2.60
C PRO A 46 4.16 12.38 2.24
N GLY A 47 5.20 12.49 3.08
CA GLY A 47 6.36 13.33 2.84
C GLY A 47 7.23 12.92 1.63
N ILE A 48 7.27 11.64 1.26
CA ILE A 48 8.07 11.16 0.11
C ILE A 48 7.35 11.48 -1.21
N ALA A 49 6.02 11.30 -1.25
CA ALA A 49 5.21 11.61 -2.43
C ALA A 49 5.39 13.07 -2.91
N SER A 50 5.46 14.02 -1.97
CA SER A 50 5.70 15.44 -2.31
C SER A 50 7.04 15.72 -3.00
N CYS A 51 8.02 14.81 -2.93
CA CYS A 51 9.31 14.98 -3.62
C CYS A 51 9.24 14.71 -5.12
N PHE A 52 8.11 14.17 -5.61
CA PHE A 52 7.90 13.79 -6.99
C PHE A 52 6.65 14.43 -7.61
N ASN A 53 6.07 15.44 -6.95
CA ASN A 53 4.93 16.19 -7.49
C ASN A 53 5.35 17.11 -8.66
N THR A 54 4.38 17.81 -9.24
CA THR A 54 4.59 18.66 -10.43
C THR A 54 5.57 19.82 -10.24
N ASP A 55 5.79 20.25 -9.00
CA ASP A 55 6.66 21.39 -8.67
C ASP A 55 8.05 20.93 -8.18
N ALA A 56 8.32 19.61 -8.22
CA ALA A 56 9.59 19.05 -7.80
C ALA A 56 10.71 19.41 -8.77
N ASP A 57 11.91 19.63 -8.23
CA ASP A 57 13.12 19.76 -9.05
C ASP A 57 13.52 18.39 -9.64
N HIS A 58 12.93 18.06 -10.78
CA HIS A 58 13.19 16.81 -11.49
C HIS A 58 14.65 16.69 -11.98
N ASN A 59 15.39 17.79 -12.12
CA ASN A 59 16.81 17.74 -12.53
C ASN A 59 17.67 17.04 -11.48
N LYS A 60 17.30 17.15 -10.20
CA LYS A 60 17.94 16.43 -9.10
C LYS A 60 17.93 14.91 -9.30
N PHE A 61 16.92 14.39 -9.98
CA PHE A 61 16.73 12.96 -10.22
C PHE A 61 17.22 12.52 -11.61
N SER A 62 17.85 13.41 -12.38
CA SER A 62 18.27 13.14 -13.77
C SER A 62 19.22 11.94 -13.92
N LYS A 63 20.05 11.66 -12.91
CA LYS A 63 20.95 10.49 -12.88
C LYS A 63 20.22 9.19 -12.53
N ILE A 64 19.01 9.25 -11.96
CA ILE A 64 18.25 8.07 -11.56
C ILE A 64 17.64 7.42 -12.80
N LYS A 65 18.04 6.18 -13.08
CA LYS A 65 17.58 5.39 -14.23
C LYS A 65 16.75 4.17 -13.83
N TYR A 66 16.86 3.75 -12.58
CA TYR A 66 16.19 2.56 -12.05
C TYR A 66 15.33 2.90 -10.84
N VAL A 67 14.12 2.36 -10.80
CA VAL A 67 13.23 2.48 -9.64
C VAL A 67 12.61 1.14 -9.28
N LYS A 68 12.60 0.81 -7.98
CA LYS A 68 11.94 -0.38 -7.43
C LYS A 68 10.77 0.01 -6.56
N ASN A 69 9.64 -0.65 -6.78
CA ASN A 69 8.37 -0.44 -6.09
C ASN A 69 7.94 1.04 -6.01
N PRO A 70 8.04 1.82 -7.11
CA PRO A 70 7.58 3.20 -7.08
C PRO A 70 6.07 3.21 -6.80
N GLY A 71 5.66 3.81 -5.68
CA GLY A 71 4.25 3.91 -5.31
C GLY A 71 3.44 4.77 -6.29
N SER A 72 2.12 4.79 -6.10
CA SER A 72 1.13 5.51 -6.93
C SER A 72 1.40 7.00 -7.16
N TYR A 73 2.17 7.64 -6.28
CA TYR A 73 2.51 9.06 -6.35
C TYR A 73 3.79 9.37 -7.13
N PHE A 74 4.47 8.35 -7.66
CA PHE A 74 5.71 8.52 -8.41
C PHE A 74 5.42 8.90 -9.86
N TYR A 75 5.56 10.18 -10.20
CA TYR A 75 5.33 10.71 -11.56
C TYR A 75 6.48 10.34 -12.52
N SER A 76 6.56 9.07 -12.87
CA SER A 76 7.58 8.50 -13.76
C SER A 76 7.64 9.16 -15.14
N SER A 77 6.53 9.69 -15.66
CA SER A 77 6.50 10.33 -17.00
C SER A 77 7.36 11.58 -17.14
N LYS A 78 7.63 12.30 -16.03
CA LYS A 78 8.52 13.46 -15.99
C LYS A 78 9.98 13.07 -15.81
N LEU A 79 10.24 11.85 -15.34
CA LEU A 79 11.57 11.31 -15.09
C LEU A 79 11.98 10.43 -16.28
N GLN A 80 13.22 10.51 -16.74
CA GLN A 80 13.72 9.65 -17.81
C GLN A 80 14.15 8.29 -17.25
N ILE A 81 13.19 7.54 -16.72
CA ILE A 81 13.39 6.21 -16.13
C ILE A 81 13.56 5.17 -17.24
N ASP A 82 14.65 4.41 -17.16
CA ASP A 82 14.95 3.32 -18.08
C ASP A 82 14.40 1.98 -17.58
N TRP A 83 14.36 1.79 -16.26
CA TRP A 83 13.97 0.54 -15.62
C TRP A 83 13.05 0.77 -14.43
N ALA A 84 11.88 0.12 -14.45
CA ALA A 84 10.98 0.05 -13.32
C ALA A 84 10.76 -1.42 -12.93
N GLU A 85 10.99 -1.75 -11.67
CA GLU A 85 10.74 -3.07 -11.10
C GLU A 85 9.66 -2.98 -10.03
N PHE A 86 8.71 -3.89 -10.08
CA PHE A 86 7.72 -4.11 -9.03
C PHE A 86 7.84 -5.53 -8.51
N GLU A 87 7.94 -5.67 -7.20
CA GLU A 87 8.06 -6.95 -6.53
C GLU A 87 7.28 -6.94 -5.21
N LYS A 88 6.37 -7.91 -5.04
CA LYS A 88 5.63 -8.17 -3.78
C LYS A 88 4.85 -6.96 -3.22
N THR A 89 4.50 -6.03 -4.12
CA THR A 89 3.76 -4.80 -3.83
C THR A 89 2.45 -4.74 -4.62
N GLU A 90 1.66 -3.70 -4.40
CA GLU A 90 0.53 -3.36 -5.24
C GLU A 90 0.98 -2.54 -6.45
N PHE A 91 0.76 -3.09 -7.64
CA PHE A 91 1.02 -2.48 -8.93
C PHE A 91 -0.20 -1.66 -9.36
N HIS A 92 -0.06 -0.34 -9.25
CA HIS A 92 -1.09 0.66 -9.55
C HIS A 92 -0.66 1.60 -10.67
N LEU A 93 -1.67 2.08 -11.41
CA LEU A 93 -1.63 3.33 -12.20
C LEU A 93 -0.62 3.38 -13.35
N SER A 94 -0.74 4.46 -14.13
CA SER A 94 0.02 4.73 -15.33
C SER A 94 1.51 4.94 -15.05
N ILE A 95 2.32 3.97 -15.46
CA ILE A 95 3.77 4.06 -15.40
C ILE A 95 4.37 4.23 -16.80
N CYS A 96 5.36 5.12 -16.89
CA CYS A 96 6.17 5.35 -18.08
C CYS A 96 7.63 5.04 -17.75
N ALA A 97 8.17 3.97 -18.32
CA ALA A 97 9.58 3.59 -18.23
C ALA A 97 9.94 2.76 -19.44
N LYS A 98 11.20 2.80 -19.89
CA LYS A 98 11.60 2.05 -21.10
C LYS A 98 11.36 0.54 -20.91
N ASN A 99 11.75 0.00 -19.77
CA ASN A 99 11.59 -1.41 -19.42
C ASN A 99 10.88 -1.56 -18.08
N ILE A 100 9.88 -2.44 -18.03
CA ILE A 100 9.06 -2.68 -16.83
C ILE A 100 9.05 -4.17 -16.53
N LYS A 101 9.32 -4.52 -15.27
CA LYS A 101 9.14 -5.87 -14.75
C LYS A 101 8.25 -5.85 -13.52
N VAL A 102 7.27 -6.74 -13.52
CA VAL A 102 6.30 -6.90 -12.43
C VAL A 102 6.34 -8.35 -11.99
N ASN A 103 6.60 -8.61 -10.71
CA ASN A 103 6.77 -9.96 -10.18
C ASN A 103 6.06 -10.12 -8.84
N ASN A 104 5.21 -11.13 -8.73
CA ASN A 104 4.47 -11.43 -7.50
C ASN A 104 3.70 -10.20 -6.94
N CYS A 105 3.11 -9.39 -7.82
CA CYS A 105 2.38 -8.17 -7.45
C CYS A 105 0.86 -8.38 -7.45
N TYR A 106 0.18 -7.55 -6.68
CA TYR A 106 -1.26 -7.36 -6.77
C TYR A 106 -1.56 -6.26 -7.76
N THR A 107 -2.62 -6.39 -8.54
CA THR A 107 -2.84 -5.50 -9.68
C THR A 107 -4.25 -4.90 -9.62
N ASN A 108 -4.40 -3.57 -9.68
CA ASN A 108 -5.71 -2.89 -9.64
C ASN A 108 -6.29 -2.59 -11.05
N ILE A 109 -7.62 -2.66 -11.21
CA ILE A 109 -8.31 -2.66 -12.52
C ILE A 109 -7.85 -1.51 -13.45
N ARG A 110 -7.41 -1.90 -14.66
CA ARG A 110 -6.92 -1.08 -15.79
C ARG A 110 -5.55 -0.41 -15.58
N TYR A 111 -4.55 -0.97 -16.26
CA TYR A 111 -3.22 -0.37 -16.41
C TYR A 111 -3.11 0.24 -17.80
N ASP A 112 -2.83 1.54 -17.84
CA ASP A 112 -2.33 2.20 -19.04
C ASP A 112 -0.83 2.41 -18.85
N ILE A 113 0.00 1.57 -19.45
CA ILE A 113 1.46 1.65 -19.35
C ILE A 113 2.05 2.28 -20.61
N ASP A 114 3.28 2.76 -20.50
CA ASP A 114 4.07 3.28 -21.62
C ASP A 114 5.51 2.76 -21.52
N CYS A 115 5.84 1.75 -22.31
CA CYS A 115 7.13 1.06 -22.26
C CYS A 115 7.50 0.39 -23.58
N GLU A 116 8.79 0.12 -23.79
CA GLU A 116 9.30 -0.69 -24.90
C GLU A 116 9.26 -2.18 -24.56
N SER A 117 9.54 -2.53 -23.30
CA SER A 117 9.57 -3.92 -22.82
C SER A 117 8.75 -4.09 -21.54
N LEU A 118 7.89 -5.11 -21.50
CA LEU A 118 7.10 -5.49 -20.33
C LEU A 118 7.20 -6.98 -20.02
N GLU A 119 7.55 -7.32 -18.79
CA GLU A 119 7.54 -8.67 -18.23
C GLU A 119 6.67 -8.74 -16.98
N ILE A 120 5.70 -9.66 -16.93
CA ILE A 120 4.76 -9.80 -15.81
C ILE A 120 4.63 -11.25 -15.40
N HIS A 121 5.09 -11.52 -14.18
CA HIS A 121 5.15 -12.87 -13.64
C HIS A 121 4.37 -12.98 -12.34
N ASN A 122 3.61 -14.05 -12.18
CA ASN A 122 2.91 -14.39 -10.94
C ASN A 122 2.08 -13.23 -10.33
N CYS A 123 1.50 -12.38 -11.17
CA CYS A 123 0.70 -11.24 -10.73
C CYS A 123 -0.80 -11.54 -10.79
N ILE A 124 -1.56 -11.09 -9.79
CA ILE A 124 -3.00 -11.37 -9.67
C ILE A 124 -3.79 -10.06 -9.48
N PRO A 125 -4.98 -9.91 -10.09
CA PRO A 125 -5.88 -8.79 -9.81
C PRO A 125 -6.28 -8.71 -8.32
N SER A 126 -6.26 -7.51 -7.73
CA SER A 126 -6.54 -7.26 -6.31
C SER A 126 -8.03 -7.36 -5.94
N ASP A 127 -8.95 -7.16 -6.89
CA ASP A 127 -10.38 -7.26 -6.63
C ASP A 127 -10.87 -8.71 -6.56
N THR A 128 -11.20 -9.14 -5.34
CA THR A 128 -11.72 -10.47 -4.95
C THR A 128 -13.18 -10.71 -5.30
N GLU A 129 -13.92 -9.70 -5.77
CA GLU A 129 -15.21 -9.94 -6.40
C GLU A 129 -14.97 -10.56 -7.77
N LEU A 130 -14.76 -11.89 -7.83
CA LEU A 130 -15.29 -12.71 -8.92
C LEU A 130 -16.66 -12.14 -9.19
N ALA A 131 -16.80 -11.38 -10.28
CA ALA A 131 -18.00 -10.63 -10.58
C ALA A 131 -19.17 -11.54 -10.23
N LYS A 132 -20.04 -11.11 -9.31
CA LYS A 132 -21.39 -11.66 -9.19
C LYS A 132 -22.04 -11.37 -10.54
N ASP A 133 -21.66 -12.15 -11.53
CA ASP A 133 -22.18 -12.16 -12.86
C ASP A 133 -23.59 -12.66 -12.64
N THR A 134 -24.52 -11.71 -12.52
CA THR A 134 -25.89 -11.96 -12.89
C THR A 134 -25.80 -12.47 -14.32
N VAL A 135 -25.93 -13.79 -14.46
CA VAL A 135 -26.19 -14.45 -15.74
C VAL A 135 -27.49 -13.84 -16.21
N LYS A 136 -27.44 -12.72 -16.94
CA LYS A 136 -28.57 -12.28 -17.73
C LYS A 136 -28.58 -13.21 -18.91
N GLU A 137 -29.33 -14.30 -18.77
CA GLU A 137 -29.77 -15.08 -19.91
C GLU A 137 -30.36 -14.11 -20.93
N ASN A 138 -29.70 -14.00 -22.07
CA ASN A 138 -30.33 -13.41 -23.23
C ASN A 138 -31.44 -14.39 -23.65
N PRO A 139 -32.68 -13.94 -23.97
CA PRO A 139 -33.78 -14.79 -24.45
C PRO A 139 -33.44 -15.64 -25.70
N TYR A 140 -32.30 -15.43 -26.34
CA TYR A 140 -31.80 -16.21 -27.48
C TYR A 140 -30.74 -17.28 -27.11
N GLY A 141 -30.57 -17.65 -25.84
CA GLY A 141 -29.80 -18.84 -25.43
C GLY A 141 -28.27 -18.79 -25.63
N LYS A 142 -27.71 -17.68 -26.13
CA LYS A 142 -26.26 -17.50 -26.20
C LYS A 142 -25.75 -16.89 -24.89
N VAL A 143 -25.08 -17.70 -24.08
CA VAL A 143 -24.24 -17.24 -22.96
C VAL A 143 -23.11 -16.39 -23.56
N ARG A 144 -23.27 -15.06 -23.58
CA ARG A 144 -22.13 -14.18 -23.84
C ARG A 144 -21.26 -14.25 -22.58
N ALA A 145 -20.09 -14.86 -22.67
CA ALA A 145 -19.08 -14.73 -21.65
C ALA A 145 -18.88 -13.24 -21.35
N ASN A 146 -19.16 -12.84 -20.11
CA ASN A 146 -19.23 -11.43 -19.73
C ASN A 146 -17.90 -10.74 -20.05
N HIS A 147 -17.97 -9.65 -20.81
CA HIS A 147 -16.82 -8.81 -21.19
C HIS A 147 -16.05 -8.26 -19.97
N SER A 148 -16.59 -8.38 -18.74
CA SER A 148 -16.04 -7.87 -17.48
C SER A 148 -14.90 -8.70 -16.89
N ARG A 149 -14.83 -10.03 -17.08
CA ARG A 149 -13.74 -10.86 -16.54
C ARG A 149 -12.45 -10.69 -17.34
N TYR A 150 -12.65 -10.54 -18.64
CA TYR A 150 -11.61 -10.45 -19.65
C TYR A 150 -10.85 -9.13 -19.65
N SER A 151 -11.50 -8.04 -19.23
CA SER A 151 -10.86 -6.74 -19.08
C SER A 151 -9.86 -6.69 -17.91
N ARG A 152 -9.98 -7.57 -16.91
CA ARG A 152 -9.10 -7.58 -15.72
C ARG A 152 -7.70 -8.11 -15.98
N PHE A 153 -7.58 -9.05 -16.92
CA PHE A 153 -6.30 -9.60 -17.37
C PHE A 153 -5.78 -8.89 -18.62
N THR A 154 -6.19 -7.64 -18.82
CA THR A 154 -5.77 -6.83 -19.97
C THR A 154 -4.95 -5.65 -19.50
N ILE A 155 -3.78 -5.48 -20.10
CA ILE A 155 -2.91 -4.33 -19.90
C ILE A 155 -2.94 -3.52 -21.16
N ARG A 156 -3.21 -2.23 -21.06
CA ARG A 156 -3.21 -1.34 -22.21
C ARG A 156 -1.85 -0.68 -22.33
N CYS A 157 -1.27 -0.73 -23.52
CA CYS A 157 -0.12 0.11 -23.83
C CYS A 157 -0.62 1.38 -24.52
N SER A 158 -0.28 2.53 -23.95
CA SER A 158 -0.64 3.83 -24.49
C SER A 158 0.20 4.21 -25.72
N ASN A 159 1.40 3.63 -25.88
CA ASN A 159 2.37 3.92 -26.94
C ASN A 159 2.63 5.43 -27.12
N GLN A 160 2.71 6.20 -26.04
CA GLN A 160 2.88 7.65 -26.12
C GLN A 160 4.34 8.05 -26.33
N LYS A 161 5.22 7.55 -25.47
CA LYS A 161 6.67 7.82 -25.54
C LYS A 161 7.42 6.62 -26.09
N TYR A 162 7.01 5.40 -25.73
CA TYR A 162 7.66 4.18 -26.15
C TYR A 162 6.70 3.33 -26.97
N GLN A 163 7.19 2.80 -28.09
CA GLN A 163 6.47 1.76 -28.81
C GLN A 163 6.80 0.41 -28.19
N ILE A 164 5.79 -0.30 -27.69
CA ILE A 164 6.01 -1.63 -27.14
C ILE A 164 6.53 -2.59 -28.21
N ASN A 165 7.58 -3.32 -27.86
CA ASN A 165 8.33 -4.19 -28.75
C ASN A 165 8.49 -5.61 -28.16
N TYR A 166 8.46 -5.72 -26.83
CA TYR A 166 8.56 -6.98 -26.09
C TYR A 166 7.46 -7.06 -25.03
N PHE A 167 6.64 -8.10 -25.07
CA PHE A 167 5.64 -8.39 -24.03
C PHE A 167 5.74 -9.85 -23.62
N LYS A 168 5.80 -10.10 -22.32
CA LYS A 168 5.72 -11.44 -21.74
C LYS A 168 4.85 -11.41 -20.49
N SER A 169 3.86 -12.28 -20.43
CA SER A 169 3.08 -12.49 -19.22
C SER A 169 2.59 -13.91 -19.07
N ASP A 170 2.60 -14.39 -17.83
CA ASP A 170 2.00 -15.68 -17.48
C ASP A 170 0.47 -15.65 -17.64
N TRP A 171 -0.16 -14.52 -17.31
CA TRP A 171 -1.62 -14.43 -17.09
C TRP A 171 -2.32 -13.26 -17.79
N PHE A 172 -1.59 -12.29 -18.35
CA PHE A 172 -2.18 -11.10 -18.96
C PHE A 172 -2.09 -11.16 -20.49
N ARG A 173 -2.99 -10.44 -21.14
CA ARG A 173 -2.85 -10.03 -22.54
C ARG A 173 -2.56 -8.55 -22.63
N LEU A 174 -1.96 -8.19 -23.75
CA LEU A 174 -1.85 -6.82 -24.17
C LEU A 174 -3.11 -6.37 -24.93
N GLY A 175 -3.63 -5.23 -24.51
CA GLY A 175 -4.58 -4.41 -25.24
C GLY A 175 -3.83 -3.35 -26.02
N ILE A 176 -3.83 -3.44 -27.34
CA ILE A 176 -3.13 -2.49 -28.22
C ILE A 176 -4.03 -2.10 -29.38
N THR A 177 -3.98 -0.83 -29.77
CA THR A 177 -4.69 -0.31 -30.94
C THR A 177 -3.80 -0.41 -32.18
N GLY A 178 -4.41 -0.67 -33.33
CA GLY A 178 -3.70 -0.73 -34.61
C GLY A 178 -2.96 -2.05 -34.85
N ASP A 179 -1.92 -1.99 -35.67
CA ASP A 179 -1.18 -3.14 -36.18
C ASP A 179 0.19 -3.23 -35.46
N PRO A 180 0.30 -4.01 -34.38
CA PRO A 180 1.48 -3.99 -33.51
C PRO A 180 2.71 -4.53 -34.23
N LYS A 181 3.80 -3.76 -34.23
CA LYS A 181 5.12 -4.21 -34.70
C LYS A 181 5.98 -4.53 -33.49
N MET A 182 6.26 -5.81 -33.26
CA MET A 182 6.93 -6.30 -32.06
C MET A 182 7.91 -7.41 -32.40
N LYS A 183 8.99 -7.51 -31.62
CA LYS A 183 9.89 -8.67 -31.67
C LYS A 183 9.28 -9.89 -30.98
N TYR A 184 8.54 -9.68 -29.89
CA TYR A 184 8.10 -10.79 -29.07
C TYR A 184 6.78 -10.55 -28.35
N TYR A 185 5.92 -11.56 -28.38
CA TYR A 185 4.69 -11.64 -27.61
C TYR A 185 4.57 -13.00 -26.91
N GLU A 186 4.37 -12.99 -25.60
CA GLU A 186 3.98 -14.17 -24.83
C GLU A 186 2.86 -13.81 -23.85
N GLY A 187 1.75 -14.52 -23.90
CA GLY A 187 0.64 -14.35 -22.96
C GLY A 187 -0.71 -14.76 -23.53
N LEU A 188 -1.79 -14.25 -22.95
CA LEU A 188 -3.15 -14.50 -23.43
C LEU A 188 -3.38 -13.89 -24.82
N PRO A 189 -4.40 -14.30 -25.60
CA PRO A 189 -4.66 -13.71 -26.91
C PRO A 189 -4.85 -12.18 -26.88
N LEU A 190 -4.17 -11.46 -27.77
CA LEU A 190 -4.22 -10.01 -27.93
C LEU A 190 -5.66 -9.48 -27.98
N LEU A 191 -5.92 -8.40 -27.24
CA LEU A 191 -7.17 -7.65 -27.34
C LEU A 191 -6.98 -6.44 -28.24
N GLU A 192 -7.74 -6.37 -29.33
CA GLU A 192 -7.74 -5.21 -30.20
C GLU A 192 -8.47 -4.03 -29.53
N GLY A 193 -7.78 -2.91 -29.40
CA GLY A 193 -8.26 -1.76 -28.65
C GLY A 193 -9.47 -1.04 -29.27
N ASN A 194 -9.80 -1.27 -30.55
CA ASN A 194 -11.02 -0.78 -31.22
C ASN A 194 -11.25 -1.49 -32.57
N GLY A 195 -12.27 -2.36 -32.64
CA GLY A 195 -13.25 -2.48 -33.74
C GLY A 195 -12.87 -2.75 -35.20
N ASN A 196 -11.61 -2.87 -35.62
CA ASN A 196 -11.28 -2.91 -37.05
C ASN A 196 -11.55 -4.24 -37.77
N GLY A 197 -12.19 -5.22 -37.13
CA GLY A 197 -12.63 -6.44 -37.81
C GLY A 197 -11.50 -7.29 -38.40
N LEU A 198 -10.25 -7.07 -37.97
CA LEU A 198 -9.12 -7.92 -38.34
C LEU A 198 -9.37 -9.35 -37.84
N SER A 199 -9.05 -10.33 -38.68
CA SER A 199 -9.06 -11.72 -38.23
C SER A 199 -8.04 -11.92 -37.11
N GLU A 200 -8.29 -12.89 -36.22
CA GLU A 200 -7.46 -13.08 -35.02
C GLU A 200 -5.99 -13.37 -35.37
N ALA A 201 -5.72 -14.04 -36.50
CA ALA A 201 -4.37 -14.32 -36.99
C ALA A 201 -3.66 -13.08 -37.58
N GLU A 202 -4.39 -12.19 -38.26
CA GLU A 202 -3.82 -10.96 -38.85
C GLU A 202 -3.24 -10.01 -37.80
N ARG A 203 -3.72 -10.09 -36.55
CA ARG A 203 -3.21 -9.30 -35.41
C ARG A 203 -1.75 -9.60 -35.07
N TYR A 204 -1.26 -10.77 -35.45
CA TYR A 204 0.08 -11.26 -35.11
C TYR A 204 1.07 -11.21 -36.28
N LYS A 205 0.63 -10.78 -37.47
CA LYS A 205 1.43 -10.85 -38.71
C LYS A 205 2.73 -10.03 -38.65
N ASN A 206 2.74 -8.97 -37.85
CA ASN A 206 3.86 -8.05 -37.69
C ASN A 206 4.66 -8.30 -36.39
N ILE A 207 4.44 -9.46 -35.76
CA ILE A 207 5.16 -9.87 -34.56
C ILE A 207 6.13 -10.99 -34.93
N GLU A 208 7.42 -10.84 -34.65
CA GLU A 208 8.43 -11.81 -35.11
C GLU A 208 8.26 -13.20 -34.44
N SER A 209 7.90 -13.24 -33.16
CA SER A 209 7.69 -14.47 -32.40
C SER A 209 6.52 -14.34 -31.43
N VAL A 210 5.62 -15.32 -31.41
CA VAL A 210 4.40 -15.32 -30.63
C VAL A 210 4.22 -16.63 -29.88
N LYS A 211 3.99 -16.55 -28.57
CA LYS A 211 3.58 -17.68 -27.70
C LYS A 211 2.24 -17.37 -27.06
N LEU A 212 1.22 -18.16 -27.37
CA LEU A 212 -0.13 -17.93 -26.86
C LEU A 212 -0.49 -18.92 -25.76
N HIS A 213 -0.87 -18.38 -24.59
CA HIS A 213 -1.43 -19.14 -23.48
C HIS A 213 -2.94 -19.28 -23.71
N ALA A 214 -3.36 -20.30 -24.46
CA ALA A 214 -4.76 -20.55 -24.78
C ALA A 214 -5.02 -22.07 -24.89
N SER A 215 -6.16 -22.53 -24.36
CA SER A 215 -6.56 -23.94 -24.45
C SER A 215 -7.12 -24.31 -25.83
N ARG A 216 -7.62 -23.31 -26.57
CA ARG A 216 -8.09 -23.45 -27.95
C ARG A 216 -7.80 -22.16 -28.71
N PHE A 217 -7.33 -22.30 -29.94
CA PHE A 217 -7.24 -21.22 -30.92
C PHE A 217 -7.95 -21.69 -32.18
N TYR A 218 -9.06 -21.04 -32.52
CA TYR A 218 -10.00 -21.54 -33.54
C TYR A 218 -9.59 -21.24 -34.99
N HIS A 219 -8.31 -20.87 -35.19
CA HIS A 219 -7.75 -20.45 -36.46
C HIS A 219 -6.42 -21.16 -36.73
N GLU A 220 -6.04 -21.27 -38.00
CA GLU A 220 -4.71 -21.76 -38.36
C GLU A 220 -3.63 -20.86 -37.72
N LEU A 221 -2.68 -21.49 -37.04
CA LEU A 221 -1.54 -20.78 -36.47
C LEU A 221 -0.63 -20.31 -37.61
N ALA A 222 -0.23 -19.04 -37.56
CA ALA A 222 0.84 -18.56 -38.40
C ALA A 222 2.18 -19.20 -37.99
N LYS A 223 3.15 -19.25 -38.91
CA LYS A 223 4.45 -19.92 -38.67
C LYS A 223 5.25 -19.37 -37.48
N ASN A 224 5.01 -18.13 -37.11
CA ASN A 224 5.62 -17.43 -35.99
C ASN A 224 4.89 -17.67 -34.65
N MET A 225 3.83 -18.49 -34.63
CA MET A 225 2.98 -18.71 -33.47
C MET A 225 3.14 -20.12 -32.89
N GLU A 226 3.28 -20.17 -31.58
CA GLU A 226 3.27 -21.38 -30.76
C GLU A 226 2.10 -21.32 -29.77
N LEU A 227 1.33 -22.40 -29.65
CA LEU A 227 0.31 -22.55 -28.60
C LEU A 227 0.92 -23.25 -27.39
N VAL A 228 0.69 -22.66 -26.22
CA VAL A 228 1.06 -23.22 -24.93
C VAL A 228 -0.22 -23.63 -24.21
N GLU A 229 -0.68 -24.86 -24.48
CA GLU A 229 -1.97 -25.39 -24.01
C GLU A 229 -2.03 -25.55 -22.48
N ASN A 230 -0.90 -25.86 -21.84
CA ASN A 230 -0.83 -26.22 -20.42
C ASN A 230 -0.86 -25.03 -19.44
N ASN A 231 -0.81 -23.78 -19.94
CA ASN A 231 -0.76 -22.57 -19.11
C ASN A 231 -1.95 -21.63 -19.35
N CYS A 232 -3.06 -22.10 -19.92
CA CYS A 232 -4.26 -21.28 -20.07
C CYS A 232 -5.02 -21.14 -18.73
N PRO A 233 -5.09 -19.95 -18.11
CA PRO A 233 -5.90 -19.72 -16.91
C PRO A 233 -7.42 -19.82 -17.13
N PHE A 234 -7.88 -19.83 -18.39
CA PHE A 234 -9.29 -19.75 -18.77
C PHE A 234 -9.77 -20.93 -19.60
N ASP A 235 -9.32 -22.16 -19.32
CA ASP A 235 -10.00 -23.29 -19.94
C ASP A 235 -11.45 -23.38 -19.42
N TYR A 236 -12.40 -23.03 -20.28
CA TYR A 236 -13.82 -22.85 -19.97
C TYR A 236 -14.51 -24.09 -19.38
N SER A 237 -13.84 -25.24 -19.42
CA SER A 237 -14.38 -26.50 -18.92
C SER A 237 -14.03 -26.78 -17.45
N HIS A 238 -12.93 -26.19 -16.93
CA HIS A 238 -12.45 -26.46 -15.58
C HIS A 238 -11.85 -25.18 -15.00
N GLN A 239 -12.42 -24.68 -13.90
CA GLN A 239 -11.75 -23.68 -13.08
C GLN A 239 -10.31 -24.16 -12.82
N ASN A 240 -9.30 -23.48 -13.38
CA ASN A 240 -7.91 -23.95 -13.25
C ASN A 240 -7.54 -23.92 -11.75
N PRO A 241 -7.33 -25.08 -11.10
CA PRO A 241 -7.09 -25.15 -9.66
C PRO A 241 -5.87 -24.36 -9.22
N LEU A 242 -4.89 -24.14 -10.11
CA LEU A 242 -3.70 -23.32 -9.82
C LEU A 242 -4.03 -21.83 -9.76
N VAL A 243 -4.98 -21.34 -10.57
CA VAL A 243 -5.49 -19.97 -10.49
C VAL A 243 -6.25 -19.78 -9.18
N LEU A 244 -7.11 -20.74 -8.82
CA LEU A 244 -7.80 -20.70 -7.51
C LEU A 244 -6.83 -20.80 -6.34
N MET A 245 -5.85 -21.71 -6.40
CA MET A 245 -4.89 -21.93 -5.31
C MET A 245 -3.95 -20.74 -5.14
N SER A 246 -3.51 -20.11 -6.23
CA SER A 246 -2.72 -18.87 -6.17
C SER A 246 -3.55 -17.68 -5.68
N VAL A 247 -4.82 -17.55 -6.11
CA VAL A 247 -5.75 -16.55 -5.56
C VAL A 247 -5.98 -16.76 -4.06
N VAL A 248 -6.24 -18.01 -3.62
CA VAL A 248 -6.48 -18.35 -2.21
C VAL A 248 -5.22 -18.13 -1.37
N GLN A 249 -4.06 -18.58 -1.83
CA GLN A 249 -2.80 -18.36 -1.12
C GLN A 249 -2.49 -16.87 -0.99
N ASN A 250 -2.77 -16.09 -2.04
CA ASN A 250 -2.59 -14.63 -1.99
C ASN A 250 -3.57 -13.95 -1.03
N MET A 251 -4.82 -14.40 -0.93
CA MET A 251 -5.77 -13.90 0.08
C MET A 251 -5.28 -14.19 1.51
N ILE A 252 -4.68 -15.37 1.71
CA ILE A 252 -4.07 -15.75 2.99
C ILE A 252 -2.90 -14.82 3.30
N ASP A 253 -1.98 -14.61 2.37
CA ASP A 253 -0.79 -13.78 2.55
C ASP A 253 -1.13 -12.30 2.83
N GLN A 254 -2.15 -11.74 2.17
CA GLN A 254 -2.63 -10.38 2.44
C GLN A 254 -3.24 -10.25 3.82
N SER A 255 -4.08 -11.22 4.20
CA SER A 255 -4.70 -11.27 5.52
C SER A 255 -3.64 -11.37 6.60
N LEU A 256 -2.58 -12.15 6.36
CA LEU A 256 -1.44 -12.29 7.25
C LEU A 256 -0.66 -10.97 7.40
N LYS A 257 -0.24 -10.32 6.31
CA LYS A 257 0.46 -9.03 6.36
C LYS A 257 -0.35 -7.94 7.08
N ALA A 258 -1.65 -7.87 6.81
CA ALA A 258 -2.53 -6.90 7.47
C ALA A 258 -2.67 -7.18 8.97
N ALA A 259 -2.72 -8.46 9.37
CA ALA A 259 -2.72 -8.86 10.76
C ALA A 259 -1.40 -8.50 11.46
N GLU A 260 -0.26 -8.83 10.84
CA GLU A 260 1.08 -8.52 11.36
C GLU A 260 1.28 -7.02 11.59
N SER A 261 0.88 -6.18 10.63
CA SER A 261 0.96 -4.71 10.76
C SER A 261 0.08 -4.18 11.91
N LYS A 262 -1.14 -4.73 12.07
CA LYS A 262 -2.02 -4.38 13.19
C LYS A 262 -1.43 -4.81 14.54
N ILE A 263 -0.82 -6.00 14.61
CA ILE A 263 -0.14 -6.50 15.81
C ILE A 263 1.00 -5.56 16.19
N ALA A 264 1.89 -5.23 15.26
CA ALA A 264 3.01 -4.32 15.52
C ALA A 264 2.56 -2.93 16.02
N ASN A 265 1.46 -2.40 15.48
CA ASN A 265 0.88 -1.14 15.95
C ASN A 265 0.34 -1.24 17.39
N LEU A 266 -0.36 -2.34 17.69
CA LEU A 266 -0.88 -2.60 19.04
C LEU A 266 0.25 -2.81 20.06
N GLU A 267 1.31 -3.53 19.69
CA GLU A 267 2.51 -3.69 20.52
C GLU A 267 3.17 -2.35 20.85
N SER A 268 3.34 -1.48 19.85
CA SER A 268 3.86 -0.12 20.05
C SER A 268 2.99 0.71 21.01
N LYS A 269 1.65 0.61 20.89
CA LYS A 269 0.72 1.28 21.81
C LYS A 269 0.80 0.71 23.23
N ASN A 270 0.95 -0.60 23.39
CA ASN A 270 1.12 -1.23 24.70
C ASN A 270 2.38 -0.74 25.40
N VAL A 271 3.53 -0.69 24.72
CA VAL A 271 4.78 -0.15 25.28
C VAL A 271 4.60 1.30 25.75
N ASN A 272 3.87 2.12 24.99
CA ASN A 272 3.57 3.51 25.39
C ASN A 272 2.66 3.57 26.64
N LEU A 273 1.65 2.70 26.71
CA LEU A 273 0.76 2.63 27.88
C LEU A 273 1.53 2.15 29.13
N GLU A 274 2.38 1.15 29.02
CA GLU A 274 3.26 0.67 30.10
C GLU A 274 4.18 1.78 30.61
N TYR A 275 4.74 2.58 29.70
CA TYR A 275 5.52 3.77 30.05
C TYR A 275 4.69 4.81 30.81
N LYS A 276 3.48 5.13 30.34
CA LYS A 276 2.57 6.07 31.02
C LYS A 276 2.14 5.58 32.40
N ILE A 277 1.83 4.29 32.55
CA ILE A 277 1.52 3.67 33.84
C ILE A 277 2.71 3.82 34.77
N SER A 278 3.93 3.51 34.29
CA SER A 278 5.15 3.64 35.09
C SER A 278 5.38 5.08 35.58
N GLN A 279 5.15 6.09 34.73
CA GLN A 279 5.22 7.50 35.14
C GLN A 279 4.16 7.87 36.18
N LEU A 280 2.91 7.42 36.01
CA LEU A 280 1.84 7.67 36.97
C LEU A 280 2.11 6.99 38.31
N THR A 281 2.59 5.74 38.29
CA THR A 281 2.98 5.01 39.51
C THR A 281 4.11 5.71 40.25
N ALA A 282 5.10 6.27 39.53
CA ALA A 282 6.14 7.09 40.14
C ALA A 282 5.55 8.36 40.78
N ARG A 283 4.69 9.09 40.07
CA ARG A 283 4.03 10.29 40.61
C ARG A 283 3.18 10.00 41.84
N ILE A 284 2.43 8.88 41.87
CA ILE A 284 1.65 8.47 43.05
C ILE A 284 2.55 8.16 44.23
N ARG A 285 3.71 7.52 43.99
CA ARG A 285 4.69 7.24 45.03
C ARG A 285 5.32 8.53 45.59
N ASP A 286 5.56 9.50 44.72
CA ASP A 286 6.13 10.80 45.08
C ASP A 286 5.09 11.73 45.74
N CYS A 287 3.79 11.48 45.52
CA CYS A 287 2.72 12.02 46.34
C CYS A 287 2.69 11.28 47.69
N GLU A 288 3.63 11.59 48.59
CA GLU A 288 3.37 11.37 50.01
C GLU A 288 2.06 12.08 50.40
N PRO A 289 1.22 11.50 51.26
CA PRO A 289 0.13 12.25 51.87
C PRO A 289 0.78 13.35 52.71
N GLU A 290 0.91 14.55 52.14
CA GLU A 290 1.20 15.75 52.90
C GLU A 290 0.16 15.85 54.02
N LYS A 291 0.61 15.49 55.23
CA LYS A 291 0.19 16.01 56.53
C LYS A 291 -1.05 16.90 56.49
N VAL A 292 -2.23 16.31 56.37
CA VAL A 292 -3.44 16.89 57.00
C VAL A 292 -3.82 15.98 58.15
N ILE A 293 -2.93 15.93 59.13
CA ILE A 293 -3.38 15.75 60.52
C ILE A 293 -3.53 17.18 61.00
N HIS A 294 -4.75 17.71 61.04
CA HIS A 294 -5.03 18.84 61.92
C HIS A 294 -4.62 18.38 63.33
N LYS A 295 -3.40 18.76 63.74
CA LYS A 295 -2.96 18.60 65.12
C LYS A 295 -3.86 19.56 65.89
N ILE A 296 -4.94 19.03 66.46
CA ILE A 296 -5.70 19.76 67.48
C ILE A 296 -4.68 20.05 68.56
N ASP A 297 -4.38 21.33 68.78
CA ASP A 297 -3.56 21.73 69.90
C ASP A 297 -4.33 21.38 71.17
N LEU A 298 -3.83 20.37 71.88
CA LEU A 298 -4.44 19.87 73.11
C LEU A 298 -4.53 20.97 74.16
N ASP A 299 -3.61 21.95 74.17
CA ASP A 299 -3.63 23.06 75.11
C ASP A 299 -4.75 24.06 74.77
N GLU A 300 -4.97 24.36 73.48
CA GLU A 300 -6.15 25.15 73.05
C GLU A 300 -7.45 24.43 73.38
N LEU A 301 -7.54 23.13 73.14
CA LEU A 301 -8.73 22.34 73.48
C LEU A 301 -8.97 22.32 75.00
N GLN A 302 -7.91 22.20 75.80
CA GLN A 302 -7.98 22.28 77.26
C GLN A 302 -8.51 23.65 77.72
N ILE A 303 -7.99 24.75 77.13
CA ILE A 303 -8.41 26.12 77.42
C ILE A 303 -9.89 26.33 77.07
N VAL A 304 -10.34 25.84 75.91
CA VAL A 304 -11.74 25.92 75.47
C VAL A 304 -12.66 25.13 76.42
N ILE A 305 -12.29 23.90 76.79
CA ILE A 305 -13.04 23.09 77.75
C ILE A 305 -13.10 23.77 79.13
N SER A 306 -12.01 24.37 79.61
CA SER A 306 -11.99 25.12 80.87
C SER A 306 -12.87 26.37 80.83
N LYS A 307 -12.94 27.07 79.68
CA LYS A 307 -13.87 28.19 79.48
C LYS A 307 -15.32 27.71 79.47
N LEU A 308 -15.63 26.61 78.78
CA LEU A 308 -16.99 26.04 78.73
C LEU A 308 -17.46 25.51 80.09
N LYS A 309 -16.57 24.88 80.89
CA LYS A 309 -16.89 24.46 82.26
C LYS A 309 -17.17 25.64 83.19
N LYS A 310 -16.59 26.82 82.96
CA LYS A 310 -16.91 28.06 83.68
C LYS A 310 -18.26 28.66 83.27
N VAL A 311 -18.77 28.31 82.09
CA VAL A 311 -20.11 28.70 81.60
C VAL A 311 -21.21 27.75 82.11
N ASN A 312 -20.84 26.70 82.85
CA ASN A 312 -21.80 25.85 83.57
C ASN A 312 -22.29 26.57 84.85
N ILE A 313 -23.00 27.66 84.65
CA ILE A 313 -23.87 28.29 85.64
C ILE A 313 -25.24 27.60 85.46
N PRO A 314 -25.78 26.93 86.50
CA PRO A 314 -27.11 26.36 86.43
C PRO A 314 -28.14 27.49 86.30
N ASP A 315 -29.13 27.29 85.44
CA ASP A 315 -30.23 28.20 85.14
C ASP A 315 -29.86 29.53 84.45
N ARG A 316 -29.78 29.48 83.12
CA ARG A 316 -30.37 30.52 82.26
C ARG A 316 -30.74 29.91 80.91
N GLN A 317 -32.02 30.02 80.57
CA GLN A 317 -32.54 29.71 79.24
C GLN A 317 -31.72 30.49 78.21
N LEU A 318 -30.88 29.79 77.45
CA LEU A 318 -30.21 30.33 76.27
C LEU A 318 -31.30 30.77 75.29
N LEU A 319 -31.52 32.09 75.18
CA LEU A 319 -32.37 32.66 74.16
C LEU A 319 -31.70 32.37 72.80
N MET A 320 -32.49 31.94 71.82
CA MET A 320 -32.10 31.62 70.43
C MET A 320 -31.25 32.69 69.71
N VAL A 321 -31.08 33.86 70.31
CA VAL A 321 -30.28 34.98 69.82
C VAL A 321 -28.77 34.72 69.96
N ASP A 322 -28.33 34.06 71.04
CA ASP A 322 -26.89 33.91 71.35
C ASP A 322 -26.19 32.88 70.44
N ILE A 323 -26.92 31.88 69.93
CA ILE A 323 -26.37 30.87 69.01
C ILE A 323 -26.19 31.46 67.61
N ARG A 324 -27.03 32.42 67.21
CA ARG A 324 -27.02 32.99 65.87
C ARG A 324 -25.83 33.93 65.65
N GLU A 325 -25.48 34.73 66.65
CA GLU A 325 -24.26 35.57 66.59
C GLU A 325 -22.97 34.74 66.63
N PHE A 326 -22.94 33.65 67.38
CA PHE A 326 -21.76 32.77 67.43
C PHE A 326 -21.49 32.07 66.09
N LEU A 327 -22.53 31.61 65.39
CA LEU A 327 -22.39 30.98 64.07
C LEU A 327 -22.05 31.98 62.95
N LEU A 328 -22.48 33.25 63.08
CA LEU A 328 -22.14 34.29 62.11
C LEU A 328 -20.68 34.76 62.23
N ASN A 329 -20.11 34.75 63.43
CA ASN A 329 -18.72 35.18 63.65
C ASN A 329 -17.67 34.07 63.46
N SER A 330 -18.08 32.81 63.30
CA SER A 330 -17.17 31.66 63.14
C SER A 330 -16.99 31.18 61.69
N THR A 331 -17.50 31.95 60.70
CA THR A 331 -17.36 31.65 59.26
C THR A 331 -16.34 32.52 58.53
N SER A 332 -15.36 33.08 59.25
CA SER A 332 -14.20 33.71 58.63
C SER A 332 -12.92 33.03 59.12
N PHE A 333 -12.55 31.93 58.47
CA PHE A 333 -11.19 31.56 58.04
C PHE A 333 -11.24 30.35 57.11
#